data_AF-A0A9E3SS46-F1
#
_entry.id   AF-A0A9E3SS46-F1
#
_cell.length_a   1.000
_cell.length_b   1.000
_cell.length_c   1.000
_cell.angle_alpha   90.00
_cell.angle_beta   90.00
_cell.angle_gamma   90.00
#
_symmetry.space_group_name_H-M   'P 1'
#
loop_
_entity.id
_entity.type
_entity.pdbx_description
1 polymer ?
#
loop_
_entity_poly.entity_id
_entity_poly.type
_entity_poly.pdbx_seq_one_letter_code
_entity_poly.pdbx_strand_id
1 'polypeptide(L)'
;MRYSENYTQICEATETLAAERVGRALTEREKQAIWHAGTLTWLEMRVQVPMRKAQVAEQVETILEVAADELDGRLEELIAELARMIGTLLERELSVDERQQLSAIPTVVAVLIMGEDLAAAESHEREALFAQLLRGLA
;
A
#
# COMPACT_ATOMS: atom_id res chain seq x y z
N MET A 1 4.46 13.68 10.90
CA MET A 1 4.52 12.92 9.64
C MET A 1 3.50 11.81 9.76
N ARG A 2 2.56 11.77 8.82
CA ARG A 2 1.55 10.71 8.73
C ARG A 2 2.22 9.40 8.37
N TYR A 3 1.60 8.27 8.73
CA TYR A 3 2.14 6.96 8.36
C TYR A 3 2.10 6.78 6.84
N SER A 4 1.05 7.24 6.16
CA SER A 4 0.95 7.23 4.68
C SER A 4 2.09 7.99 4.01
N GLU A 5 2.43 9.19 4.50
CA GLU A 5 3.56 9.99 4.00
C GLU A 5 4.89 9.24 4.15
N ASN A 6 5.14 8.66 5.32
CA ASN A 6 6.34 7.87 5.58
C ASN A 6 6.37 6.61 4.69
N TYR A 7 5.24 5.95 4.53
CA TYR A 7 5.11 4.77 3.69
C TYR A 7 5.46 5.09 2.23
N THR A 8 4.87 6.14 1.67
CA THR A 8 5.18 6.62 0.31
C THR A 8 6.66 6.94 0.15
N GLN A 9 7.23 7.74 1.06
CA GLN A 9 8.65 8.12 0.97
C GLN A 9 9.58 6.90 0.99
N ILE A 10 9.30 5.91 1.84
CA ILE A 10 10.11 4.71 1.95
C ILE A 10 9.93 3.80 0.71
N CYS A 11 8.71 3.68 0.19
CA CYS A 11 8.45 2.94 -1.05
C CYS A 11 9.20 3.56 -2.24
N GLU A 12 9.12 4.88 -2.43
CA GLU A 12 9.85 5.60 -3.49
C GLU A 12 11.36 5.43 -3.38
N ALA A 13 11.91 5.56 -2.17
CA ALA A 13 13.33 5.35 -1.92
C ALA A 13 13.75 3.89 -2.21
N THR A 14 12.89 2.93 -1.88
CA THR A 14 13.15 1.51 -2.14
C THR A 14 13.09 1.19 -3.63
N GLU A 15 12.12 1.74 -4.35
CA GLU A 15 11.98 1.59 -5.80
C GLU A 15 13.20 2.15 -6.53
N THR A 16 13.65 3.35 -6.14
CA THR A 16 14.84 3.98 -6.72
C THR A 16 16.09 3.11 -6.50
N LEU A 17 16.31 2.67 -5.26
CA LEU A 17 17.45 1.79 -4.93
C LEU A 17 17.38 0.45 -5.68
N ALA A 18 16.20 -0.14 -5.82
CA ALA A 18 16.00 -1.37 -6.57
C ALA A 18 16.37 -1.19 -8.04
N ALA A 19 15.86 -0.14 -8.70
CA ALA A 19 16.17 0.17 -10.09
C ALA A 19 17.68 0.38 -10.32
N GLU A 20 18.34 1.12 -9.42
CA GLU A 20 19.80 1.33 -9.47
C GLU A 20 20.58 0.03 -9.34
N ARG A 21 20.15 -0.87 -8.45
CA ARG A 21 20.84 -2.14 -8.16
C ARG A 21 20.67 -3.17 -9.28
N VAL A 22 19.52 -3.17 -9.93
CA VAL A 22 19.25 -4.01 -11.10
C VAL A 22 19.87 -3.42 -12.38
N GLY A 23 20.01 -2.09 -12.45
CA GLY A 23 20.60 -1.39 -13.59
C GLY A 23 19.60 -1.10 -14.72
N ARG A 24 18.30 -1.16 -14.43
CA ARG A 24 17.19 -0.86 -15.35
C ARG A 24 15.98 -0.35 -14.58
N ALA A 25 14.99 0.18 -15.30
CA ALA A 25 13.67 0.43 -14.72
C ALA A 25 13.05 -0.88 -14.22
N LEU A 26 12.34 -0.80 -13.10
CA LEU A 26 11.54 -1.90 -12.59
C LEU A 26 10.30 -2.12 -13.47
N THR A 27 9.96 -3.38 -13.67
CA THR A 27 8.67 -3.79 -14.22
C THR A 27 7.55 -3.46 -13.23
N GLU A 28 6.31 -3.38 -13.73
CA GLU A 28 5.16 -3.14 -12.84
C GLU A 28 5.02 -4.24 -11.77
N ARG A 29 5.31 -5.50 -12.11
CA ARG A 29 5.29 -6.60 -11.13
C ARG A 29 6.33 -6.41 -10.02
N GLU A 30 7.54 -5.97 -10.36
CA GLU A 30 8.58 -5.69 -9.35
C GLU A 30 8.21 -4.49 -8.47
N LYS A 31 7.50 -3.48 -9.01
CA LYS A 31 6.98 -2.38 -8.20
C LYS A 31 5.93 -2.85 -7.19
N GLN A 32 5.11 -3.84 -7.55
CA GLN A 32 4.12 -4.42 -6.62
C GLN A 32 4.78 -5.01 -5.37
N ALA A 33 5.97 -5.62 -5.51
CA ALA A 33 6.77 -6.11 -4.37
C ALA A 33 7.04 -5.04 -3.30
N ILE A 34 7.05 -3.76 -3.70
CA ILE A 34 7.32 -2.62 -2.84
C ILE A 34 6.02 -1.96 -2.38
N TRP A 35 5.14 -1.62 -3.32
CA TRP A 35 3.96 -0.81 -3.07
C TRP A 35 2.78 -1.59 -2.49
N HIS A 36 2.78 -2.92 -2.58
CA HIS A 36 1.73 -3.78 -2.00
C HIS A 36 2.14 -4.36 -0.64
N ALA A 37 3.30 -4.00 -0.09
CA ALA A 37 3.82 -4.56 1.16
C ALA A 37 2.86 -4.37 2.37
N GLY A 38 1.98 -3.37 2.33
CA GLY A 38 0.99 -3.08 3.38
C GLY A 38 1.58 -2.49 4.67
N THR A 39 2.80 -2.87 5.01
CA THR A 39 3.52 -2.39 6.19
C THR A 39 4.99 -2.12 5.88
N LEU A 40 5.57 -1.12 6.56
CA LEU A 40 7.01 -0.84 6.47
C LEU A 40 7.86 -2.01 6.99
N THR A 41 7.40 -2.71 8.03
CA THR A 41 8.10 -3.88 8.57
C THR A 41 8.20 -5.01 7.55
N TRP A 42 7.12 -5.28 6.80
CA TRP A 42 7.15 -6.30 5.76
C TRP A 42 8.14 -5.90 4.65
N LEU A 43 8.03 -4.66 4.17
CA LEU A 43 8.92 -4.12 3.13
C LEU A 43 10.40 -4.20 3.55
N GLU A 44 10.70 -3.82 4.79
CA GLU A 44 12.04 -3.87 5.33
C GLU A 44 12.58 -5.31 5.35
N MET A 45 11.80 -6.25 5.90
CA MET A 45 12.25 -7.61 6.14
C MET A 45 12.31 -8.47 4.87
N ARG A 46 11.40 -8.23 3.91
CA ARG A 46 11.26 -9.07 2.71
C ARG A 46 11.93 -8.49 1.47
N VAL A 47 12.11 -7.16 1.41
CA VAL A 47 12.69 -6.50 0.25
C VAL A 47 13.99 -5.81 0.62
N GLN A 48 13.97 -4.82 1.50
CA GLN A 48 15.13 -3.94 1.72
C GLN A 48 16.34 -4.67 2.34
N VAL A 49 16.13 -5.45 3.40
CA VAL A 49 17.21 -6.19 4.08
C VAL A 49 17.84 -7.23 3.14
N PRO A 50 17.06 -8.08 2.42
CA PRO A 50 17.61 -8.98 1.42
C PRO A 50 18.35 -8.25 0.29
N MET A 51 17.79 -7.15 -0.24
CA MET A 51 18.44 -6.37 -1.31
C MET A 51 19.79 -5.78 -0.88
N ARG A 52 19.90 -5.29 0.35
CA ARG A 52 21.16 -4.80 0.93
C ARG A 52 22.22 -5.90 1.05
N LYS A 53 21.79 -7.16 1.20
CA LYS A 53 22.69 -8.33 1.29
C LYS A 53 23.01 -8.95 -0.07
N ALA A 54 22.22 -8.64 -1.10
CA ALA A 54 22.46 -9.12 -2.46
C ALA A 54 23.82 -8.63 -2.97
N GLN A 55 24.52 -9.46 -3.75
CA GLN A 55 25.83 -9.14 -4.31
C GLN A 55 25.78 -8.81 -5.79
N VAL A 56 24.74 -9.28 -6.48
CA VAL A 56 24.55 -9.12 -7.94
C VAL A 56 23.11 -8.71 -8.25
N ALA A 57 22.89 -8.16 -9.45
CA ALA A 57 21.59 -7.66 -9.90
C ALA A 57 20.51 -8.76 -9.91
N GLU A 58 20.87 -9.96 -10.37
CA GLU A 58 19.95 -11.11 -10.51
C GLU A 58 19.37 -11.56 -9.16
N GLN A 59 20.11 -11.37 -8.06
CA GLN A 59 19.62 -11.65 -6.72
C GLN A 59 18.55 -10.64 -6.29
N VAL A 60 18.71 -9.36 -6.67
CA VAL A 60 17.71 -8.32 -6.41
C VAL A 60 16.45 -8.59 -7.21
N GLU A 61 16.58 -8.96 -8.49
CA GLU A 61 15.43 -9.36 -9.32
C GLU A 61 14.67 -10.53 -8.67
N THR A 62 15.38 -11.58 -8.26
CA THR A 62 14.77 -12.74 -7.58
C THR A 62 14.04 -12.33 -6.29
N ILE A 63 14.62 -11.42 -5.49
CA ILE A 63 13.98 -10.92 -4.27
C ILE A 63 12.65 -10.22 -4.60
N LEU A 64 12.65 -9.37 -5.62
CA LEU A 64 11.46 -8.63 -6.04
C LEU A 64 10.39 -9.56 -6.61
N GLU A 65 10.77 -10.56 -7.40
CA GLU A 65 9.85 -11.57 -7.92
C GLU A 65 9.21 -12.40 -6.80
N VAL A 66 10.00 -12.93 -5.88
CA VAL A 66 9.49 -13.72 -4.74
C VAL A 66 8.59 -12.85 -3.84
N ALA A 67 8.99 -11.60 -3.59
CA ALA A 67 8.17 -10.67 -2.82
C ALA A 67 6.85 -10.34 -3.54
N ALA A 68 6.87 -10.16 -4.86
CA ALA A 68 5.65 -9.98 -5.64
C ALA A 68 4.74 -11.22 -5.57
N ASP A 69 5.30 -12.44 -5.69
CA ASP A 69 4.55 -13.70 -5.53
C ASP A 69 3.90 -13.83 -4.15
N GLU A 70 4.61 -13.44 -3.07
CA GLU A 70 4.06 -13.43 -1.70
C GLU A 70 2.96 -12.38 -1.49
N LEU A 71 2.90 -11.37 -2.35
CA LEU A 71 1.91 -10.28 -2.29
C LEU A 71 0.78 -10.43 -3.31
N ASP A 72 0.90 -11.35 -4.27
CA ASP A 72 -0.17 -11.70 -5.20
C ASP A 72 -1.40 -12.15 -4.40
N GLY A 73 -2.53 -11.47 -4.60
CA GLY A 73 -3.78 -11.69 -3.85
C GLY A 73 -3.82 -11.04 -2.45
N ARG A 74 -2.67 -10.68 -1.86
CA ARG A 74 -2.62 -10.05 -0.53
C ARG A 74 -3.06 -8.60 -0.53
N LEU A 75 -2.94 -7.89 -1.66
CA LEU A 75 -3.46 -6.54 -1.80
C LEU A 75 -4.98 -6.50 -1.52
N GLU A 76 -5.73 -7.46 -2.06
CA GLU A 76 -7.19 -7.53 -1.85
C GLU A 76 -7.53 -7.73 -0.37
N GLU A 77 -6.81 -8.62 0.31
CA GLU A 77 -6.97 -8.86 1.75
C GLU A 77 -6.62 -7.61 2.57
N LEU A 78 -5.53 -6.92 2.24
CA LEU A 78 -5.10 -5.69 2.91
C LEU A 78 -6.12 -4.58 2.72
N ILE A 79 -6.62 -4.38 1.50
CA ILE A 79 -7.68 -3.40 1.23
C ILE A 79 -8.95 -3.77 1.99
N ALA A 80 -9.31 -5.05 2.07
CA ALA A 80 -10.47 -5.51 2.83
C ALA A 80 -10.34 -5.22 4.34
N GLU A 81 -9.17 -5.47 4.95
CA GLU A 81 -8.94 -5.13 6.36
C GLU A 81 -8.95 -3.62 6.60
N LEU A 82 -8.35 -2.82 5.70
CA LEU A 82 -8.40 -1.36 5.79
C LEU A 82 -9.83 -0.83 5.61
N ALA A 83 -10.63 -1.41 4.72
CA ALA A 83 -12.04 -1.10 4.56
C ALA A 83 -12.84 -1.40 5.84
N ARG A 84 -12.50 -2.50 6.53
CA ARG A 84 -13.11 -2.86 7.82
C ARG A 84 -12.74 -1.87 8.93
N MET A 85 -11.50 -1.38 8.95
CA MET A 85 -11.05 -0.30 9.83
C MET A 85 -11.82 1.00 9.54
N ILE A 86 -12.02 1.36 8.26
CA ILE A 86 -12.82 2.53 7.87
C ILE A 86 -14.25 2.40 8.38
N GLY A 87 -14.90 1.25 8.20
CA GLY A 87 -16.24 1.01 8.77
C GLY A 87 -16.28 1.20 10.29
N THR A 88 -15.24 0.78 11.00
CA THR A 88 -15.11 0.99 12.45
C THR A 88 -15.02 2.49 12.80
N LEU A 89 -14.27 3.28 12.02
CA LEU A 89 -14.16 4.74 12.21
C LEU A 89 -15.48 5.47 11.92
N LEU A 90 -16.30 4.92 11.02
CA LEU A 90 -17.64 5.40 10.66
C LEU A 90 -18.74 4.85 11.57
N GLU A 91 -18.40 3.93 12.49
CA GLU A 91 -19.36 3.27 13.38
C GLU A 91 -20.47 2.49 12.62
N ARG A 92 -20.17 1.99 11.41
CA ARG A 92 -21.08 1.18 10.59
C ARG A 92 -20.35 0.24 9.65
N GLU A 93 -21.09 -0.71 9.07
CA GLU A 93 -20.57 -1.49 7.95
C GLU A 93 -20.56 -0.67 6.65
N LEU A 94 -19.53 -0.89 5.83
CA LEU A 94 -19.49 -0.36 4.47
C LEU A 94 -20.48 -1.10 3.57
N SER A 95 -21.08 -0.40 2.63
CA SER A 95 -21.94 -0.98 1.61
C SER A 95 -21.11 -1.81 0.61
N VAL A 96 -21.80 -2.63 -0.21
CA VAL A 96 -21.14 -3.40 -1.28
C VAL A 96 -20.44 -2.46 -2.26
N ASP A 97 -21.11 -1.39 -2.66
CA ASP A 97 -20.58 -0.41 -3.62
C ASP A 97 -19.35 0.32 -3.07
N GLU A 98 -19.36 0.69 -1.78
CA GLU A 98 -18.21 1.32 -1.12
C GLU A 98 -17.02 0.37 -1.05
N ARG A 99 -17.23 -0.90 -0.68
CA ARG A 99 -16.17 -1.92 -0.69
C ARG A 99 -15.62 -2.13 -2.10
N GLN A 100 -16.49 -2.17 -3.11
CA GLN A 100 -16.08 -2.34 -4.49
C GLN A 100 -15.23 -1.17 -4.98
N GLN A 101 -15.60 0.08 -4.66
CA GLN A 101 -14.79 1.27 -4.97
C GLN A 101 -13.41 1.21 -4.30
N LEU A 102 -13.34 0.82 -3.03
CA LEU A 102 -12.06 0.67 -2.33
C LEU A 102 -11.19 -0.45 -2.94
N SER A 103 -11.78 -1.56 -3.34
CA SER A 103 -11.05 -2.68 -3.98
C SER A 103 -10.46 -2.34 -5.35
N ALA A 104 -10.96 -1.29 -6.00
CA ALA A 104 -10.43 -0.82 -7.29
C ALA A 104 -9.15 0.03 -7.13
N ILE A 105 -8.74 0.36 -5.91
CA ILE A 105 -7.55 1.17 -5.66
C ILE A 105 -6.30 0.33 -5.95
N PRO A 106 -5.35 0.83 -6.77
CA PRO A 106 -4.19 0.06 -7.21
C PRO A 106 -3.11 -0.12 -6.15
N THR A 107 -3.15 0.64 -5.05
CA THR A 107 -2.17 0.57 -3.96
C THR A 107 -2.85 0.76 -2.60
N VAL A 108 -2.25 0.23 -1.54
CA VAL A 108 -2.76 0.43 -0.17
C VAL A 108 -2.70 1.90 0.29
N VAL A 109 -1.90 2.75 -0.38
CA VAL A 109 -1.60 4.12 0.05
C VAL A 109 -2.85 4.98 0.12
N ALA A 110 -3.70 4.95 -0.92
CA ALA A 110 -4.90 5.80 -0.92
C ALA A 110 -5.88 5.40 0.18
N VAL A 111 -5.99 4.10 0.50
CA VAL A 111 -6.82 3.62 1.61
C VAL A 111 -6.23 4.02 2.96
N LEU A 112 -4.90 3.99 3.12
CA LEU A 112 -4.22 4.48 4.32
C LEU A 112 -4.44 5.98 4.54
N ILE A 113 -4.31 6.80 3.48
CA ILE A 113 -4.58 8.24 3.53
C ILE A 113 -6.02 8.49 3.98
N MET A 114 -6.97 7.78 3.38
CA MET A 114 -8.39 7.89 3.74
C MET A 114 -8.64 7.51 5.20
N GLY A 115 -8.07 6.40 5.68
CA GLY A 115 -8.20 5.99 7.09
C GLY A 115 -7.64 7.02 8.07
N GLU A 116 -6.50 7.63 7.76
CA GLU A 116 -5.89 8.69 8.58
C GLU A 116 -6.71 9.99 8.57
N ASP A 117 -7.24 10.40 7.41
CA ASP A 117 -8.10 11.58 7.29
C ASP A 117 -9.37 11.42 8.14
N LEU A 118 -9.99 10.23 8.07
CA LEU A 118 -11.17 9.91 8.88
C LEU A 118 -10.86 9.84 10.37
N ALA A 119 -9.71 9.26 10.75
CA ALA A 119 -9.29 9.19 12.15
C ALA A 119 -9.04 10.58 12.75
N ALA A 120 -8.54 11.53 11.94
CA ALA A 120 -8.29 12.91 12.35
C ALA A 120 -9.57 13.77 12.40
N ALA A 121 -10.60 13.42 11.63
CA ALA A 121 -11.88 14.14 11.62
C ALA A 121 -12.73 13.87 12.87
N GLU A 122 -13.56 14.84 13.23
CA GLU A 122 -14.57 14.67 14.28
C GLU A 122 -15.61 13.62 13.85
N SER A 123 -16.11 12.81 14.79
CA SER A 123 -17.01 11.67 14.47
C SER A 123 -18.19 12.07 13.58
N HIS A 124 -18.80 13.23 13.84
CA HIS A 124 -19.95 13.72 13.08
C HIS A 124 -19.65 14.21 11.65
N GLU A 125 -18.37 14.40 11.29
CA GLU A 125 -17.92 14.84 9.97
C GLU A 125 -17.46 13.68 9.07
N ARG A 126 -17.14 12.52 9.67
CA ARG A 126 -16.48 11.40 8.99
C ARG A 126 -17.26 10.84 7.80
N GLU A 127 -18.58 10.74 7.91
CA GLU A 127 -19.43 10.25 6.80
C GLU A 127 -19.38 11.17 5.58
N ALA A 128 -19.48 12.49 5.82
CA ALA A 128 -19.44 13.48 4.75
C ALA A 128 -18.06 13.48 4.08
N LEU A 129 -17.00 13.39 4.89
CA LEU A 129 -15.62 13.28 4.42
C LEU A 129 -15.39 12.00 3.61
N PHE A 130 -15.83 10.84 4.11
CA PHE A 130 -15.70 9.56 3.41
C PHE A 130 -16.40 9.59 2.04
N ALA A 131 -17.62 10.11 1.97
CA ALA A 131 -18.35 10.27 0.71
C ALA A 131 -17.65 11.23 -0.26
N GLN A 132 -16.98 12.28 0.25
CA GLN A 132 -16.15 13.15 -0.58
C GLN A 132 -14.92 12.44 -1.12
N LEU A 133 -14.20 11.70 -0.27
CA LEU A 133 -12.99 10.97 -0.65
C LEU A 133 -13.28 9.87 -1.68
N LEU A 134 -14.37 9.11 -1.51
CA LEU A 134 -14.79 8.09 -2.48
C LEU A 134 -15.08 8.69 -3.87
N ARG A 135 -15.75 9.85 -3.93
CA ARG A 135 -16.00 10.54 -5.21
C ARG A 135 -14.72 11.03 -5.90
N GLY A 136 -13.64 11.25 -5.14
CA GLY A 136 -12.34 11.61 -5.69
C GLY A 136 -11.54 10.44 -6.28
N LEU A 137 -12.01 9.19 -6.07
CA LEU A 137 -11.38 7.99 -6.62
C LEU A 137 -11.94 7.56 -7.99
N ALA A 138 -13.11 8.07 -8.37
CA ALA A 138 -13.81 7.77 -9.63
C ALA A 138 -13.43 8.76 -10.75
#